data_AF-A0A2B5UQ31-F1
#
_entry.id   AF-A0A2B5UQ31-F1
#
_cell.length_a   1.000
_cell.length_b   1.000
_cell.length_c   1.000
_cell.angle_alpha   90.00
_cell.angle_beta   90.00
_cell.angle_gamma   90.00
#
_symmetry.space_group_name_H-M   'P 1'
#
loop_
_entity.id
_entity.type
_entity.pdbx_description
1 polymer ?
#
loop_
_entity_poly.entity_id
_entity_poly.type
_entity_poly.pdbx_seq_one_letter_code
_entity_poly.pdbx_strand_id
1 'polypeptide(L)'
;MVANGASKQEIANKVVEMRNQDKILSRAKMNQEDLAPIEARNMKMYGNKVGPDATWLFKSKKAKLEDLKLNPTDDEVWDAVINGSMKKDDVLNTLLGLKH
;
A
#
# COMPACT_ATOMS: atom_id res chain seq x y z
N MET A 1 -5.99 -6.98 -15.66
CA MET A 1 -5.09 -7.81 -16.48
C MET A 1 -4.22 -8.62 -15.54
N VAL A 2 -4.47 -9.93 -15.43
CA VAL A 2 -3.47 -10.85 -14.89
C VAL A 2 -2.74 -11.35 -16.13
N ALA A 3 -1.49 -10.93 -16.32
CA ALA A 3 -0.66 -11.55 -17.35
C ALA A 3 -0.45 -13.01 -16.89
N ASN A 4 -0.91 -13.97 -17.70
CA ASN A 4 -0.77 -15.41 -17.43
C ASN A 4 0.72 -15.73 -17.22
N GLY A 5 1.18 -15.79 -15.97
CA GLY A 5 2.57 -16.09 -15.60
C GLY A 5 3.21 -15.24 -14.51
N ALA A 6 2.62 -14.09 -14.12
CA ALA A 6 3.18 -13.29 -13.02
C ALA A 6 2.87 -13.91 -11.65
N SER A 7 3.87 -14.03 -10.78
CA SER A 7 3.70 -14.42 -9.38
C SER A 7 2.88 -13.38 -8.61
N LYS A 8 2.21 -13.81 -7.53
CA LYS A 8 1.46 -12.88 -6.67
C LYS A 8 2.35 -11.79 -6.07
N GLN A 9 3.61 -12.11 -5.78
CA GLN A 9 4.59 -11.13 -5.32
C GLN A 9 4.87 -10.07 -6.39
N GLU A 10 5.05 -10.45 -7.66
CA GLU A 10 5.28 -9.49 -8.75
C GLU A 10 4.06 -8.59 -8.96
N ILE A 11 2.85 -9.15 -8.90
CA ILE A 11 1.61 -8.38 -8.95
C ILE A 11 1.55 -7.42 -7.77
N ALA A 12 1.83 -7.89 -6.55
CA ALA A 12 1.86 -7.07 -5.34
C ALA A 12 2.86 -5.91 -5.44
N ASN A 13 4.08 -6.18 -5.90
CA ASN A 13 5.10 -5.17 -6.14
C ASN A 13 4.57 -4.08 -7.08
N LYS A 14 3.95 -4.49 -8.20
CA LYS A 14 3.47 -3.54 -9.19
C LYS A 14 2.32 -2.66 -8.68
N VAL A 15 1.33 -3.26 -8.02
CA VAL A 15 0.18 -2.49 -7.51
C VAL A 15 0.58 -1.57 -6.33
N VAL A 16 1.53 -1.99 -5.49
CA VAL A 16 2.04 -1.15 -4.40
C VAL A 16 2.86 0.02 -4.95
N GLU A 17 3.68 -0.22 -5.98
CA GLU A 17 4.40 0.83 -6.69
C GLU A 17 3.42 1.87 -7.26
N MET A 18 2.41 1.43 -8.01
CA MET A 18 1.38 2.31 -8.57
C MET A 18 0.68 3.14 -7.49
N ARG A 19 0.26 2.50 -6.40
CA ARG A 19 -0.36 3.19 -5.25
C ARG A 19 0.57 4.23 -4.63
N ASN A 20 1.87 3.94 -4.51
CA ASN A 20 2.82 4.89 -3.96
C ASN A 20 3.10 6.05 -4.93
N GLN A 21 3.07 5.80 -6.24
CA GLN A 21 3.12 6.85 -7.26
C GLN A 21 1.90 7.79 -7.16
N ASP A 22 0.70 7.25 -6.98
CA ASP A 22 -0.52 8.05 -6.79
C ASP A 22 -0.42 8.95 -5.55
N LYS A 23 0.18 8.46 -4.46
CA LYS A 23 0.47 9.29 -3.26
C LYS A 23 1.42 10.43 -3.59
N ILE A 24 2.50 10.17 -4.34
CA ILE A 24 3.46 11.21 -4.75
C ILE A 24 2.74 12.29 -5.55
N LEU A 25 1.99 11.89 -6.58
CA LEU A 25 1.25 12.82 -7.45
C LEU A 25 0.20 13.63 -6.68
N SER A 26 -0.50 12.99 -5.74
CA SER A 26 -1.52 13.67 -4.92
C SER A 26 -0.88 14.66 -3.94
N ARG A 27 0.22 14.27 -3.28
CA ARG A 27 0.94 15.10 -2.29
C ARG A 27 1.73 16.22 -2.90
N ALA A 28 2.11 16.13 -4.18
CA ALA A 28 2.74 17.23 -4.90
C ALA A 28 1.88 18.50 -4.96
N LYS A 29 0.56 18.37 -4.72
CA LYS A 29 -0.40 19.49 -4.66
C LYS A 29 -0.64 20.01 -3.24
N MET A 30 -0.06 19.38 -2.22
CA MET A 30 -0.22 19.78 -0.82
C MET A 30 0.77 20.87 -0.43
N ASN A 31 0.40 21.69 0.55
CA ASN A 31 1.33 22.61 1.19
C ASN A 31 2.42 21.84 1.95
N GLN A 32 3.62 22.39 1.97
CA GLN A 32 4.76 21.76 2.63
C GLN A 32 4.54 21.57 4.15
N GLU A 33 3.85 22.51 4.80
CA GLU A 33 3.54 22.46 6.23
C GLU A 33 2.62 21.28 6.59
N ASP A 34 1.66 20.96 5.71
CA ASP A 34 0.75 19.80 5.88
C ASP A 34 1.43 18.48 5.51
N LEU A 35 2.38 18.52 4.56
CA LEU A 35 3.09 17.33 4.09
C LEU A 35 4.21 16.90 5.05
N ALA A 36 4.91 17.84 5.70
CA ALA A 36 6.08 17.56 6.53
C ALA A 36 5.80 16.58 7.69
N PRO A 37 4.69 16.68 8.45
CA PRO A 37 4.35 15.70 9.48
C PRO A 37 4.12 14.28 8.92
N ILE A 38 3.53 14.18 7.73
CA ILE A 38 3.27 12.90 7.06
C ILE A 38 4.59 12.25 6.64
N GLU A 39 5.50 13.03 6.02
CA GLU A 39 6.81 12.53 5.62
C GLU A 39 7.66 12.12 6.82
N ALA A 40 7.68 12.92 7.89
CA ALA A 40 8.42 12.61 9.11
C ALA A 40 7.93 11.30 9.76
N ARG A 41 6.61 11.10 9.83
CA ARG A 41 6.02 9.84 10.28
C ARG A 41 6.44 8.68 9.38
N ASN A 42 6.32 8.83 8.06
CA ASN A 42 6.66 7.76 7.11
C ASN A 42 8.15 7.40 7.18
N MET A 43 9.04 8.39 7.31
CA MET A 43 10.47 8.14 7.51
C MET A 43 10.71 7.30 8.76
N LYS A 44 10.05 7.61 9.88
CA LYS A 44 10.16 6.84 11.13
C LYS A 44 9.64 5.40 11.01
N MET A 45 8.56 5.18 10.26
CA MET A 45 7.90 3.87 10.17
C MET A 45 8.43 2.97 9.05
N TYR A 46 8.80 3.56 7.91
CA TYR A 46 9.07 2.86 6.65
C TYR A 46 10.45 3.17 6.07
N GLY A 47 11.20 4.12 6.66
CA GLY A 47 12.49 4.57 6.13
C GLY A 47 12.41 5.40 4.85
N ASN A 48 11.21 5.81 4.42
CA ASN A 48 11.00 6.63 3.25
C ASN A 48 9.82 7.62 3.45
N LYS A 49 9.74 8.66 2.61
CA LYS A 49 8.74 9.74 2.73
C LYS A 49 7.33 9.34 2.27
N VAL A 50 7.19 8.28 1.48
CA VAL A 50 5.97 7.97 0.72
C VAL A 50 5.05 7.02 1.48
N GLY A 51 5.58 5.89 1.96
CA GLY A 51 4.82 4.83 2.58
C GLY A 51 5.49 3.47 2.47
N PRO A 52 4.84 2.39 2.92
CA PRO A 52 5.43 1.06 2.90
C PRO A 52 5.57 0.54 1.46
N ASP A 53 6.61 -0.27 1.25
CA ASP A 53 6.75 -1.11 0.06
C ASP A 53 6.00 -2.45 0.23
N ALA A 54 6.00 -3.27 -0.82
CA ALA A 54 5.29 -4.55 -0.82
C ALA A 54 5.87 -5.53 0.22
N THR A 55 7.18 -5.53 0.44
CA THR A 55 7.86 -6.37 1.43
C THR A 55 7.44 -6.00 2.85
N TRP A 56 7.37 -4.72 3.17
CA TRP A 56 6.89 -4.23 4.46
C TRP A 56 5.43 -4.63 4.67
N LEU A 57 4.59 -4.44 3.65
CA LEU A 57 3.16 -4.81 3.71
C LEU A 57 3.00 -6.31 3.91
N PHE A 58 3.77 -7.15 3.22
CA PHE A 58 3.77 -8.59 3.40
C PHE A 58 4.09 -8.98 4.85
N LYS A 59 5.22 -8.50 5.37
CA LYS A 59 5.65 -8.79 6.75
C LYS A 59 4.60 -8.35 7.77
N SER A 60 4.04 -7.14 7.60
CA SER A 60 3.00 -6.62 8.48
C SER A 60 1.71 -7.45 8.42
N LYS A 61 1.28 -7.87 7.23
CA LYS A 61 0.07 -8.69 7.05
C LYS A 61 0.26 -10.10 7.58
N LYS A 62 1.41 -10.72 7.29
CA LYS A 62 1.78 -12.04 7.79
C LYS A 62 1.78 -12.07 9.32
N ALA A 63 2.49 -11.13 9.95
CA ALA A 63 2.53 -11.02 11.41
C ALA A 63 1.12 -10.85 12.02
N LYS A 64 0.26 -10.03 11.40
CA LYS A 64 -1.13 -9.86 11.87
C LYS A 64 -1.96 -11.15 11.76
N LEU A 65 -1.82 -11.89 10.67
CA LEU A 65 -2.57 -13.13 10.45
C LEU A 65 -2.05 -14.26 11.35
N GLU A 66 -0.75 -14.29 11.63
CA GLU A 66 -0.12 -15.18 12.61
C GLU A 66 -0.59 -14.88 14.05
N ASP A 67 -0.70 -13.60 14.43
CA ASP A 67 -1.26 -13.18 15.73
C ASP A 67 -2.72 -13.64 15.91
N LEU A 68 -3.48 -13.68 14.81
CA LEU A 68 -4.84 -14.23 14.76
C LEU A 68 -4.89 -15.76 14.69
N LYS A 69 -3.74 -16.45 14.74
CA LYS A 69 -3.61 -17.92 14.65
C LYS A 69 -4.21 -18.52 13.37
N LEU A 70 -4.25 -17.74 12.28
CA LEU A 70 -4.81 -18.17 11.00
C LEU A 70 -3.78 -18.92 10.13
N ASN A 71 -2.48 -18.82 10.44
CA ASN A 71 -1.37 -19.49 9.74
C ASN A 71 -1.50 -19.43 8.20
N PRO A 72 -1.54 -18.23 7.60
CA PRO A 72 -1.76 -18.09 6.18
C PRO A 72 -0.56 -18.60 5.37
N THR A 73 -0.83 -19.08 4.16
CA THR A 73 0.19 -19.28 3.14
C THR A 73 0.72 -17.93 2.66
N ASP A 74 1.96 -17.91 2.14
CA ASP A 74 2.54 -16.69 1.58
C ASP A 74 1.69 -16.12 0.43
N ASP A 75 1.06 -17.01 -0.35
CA ASP A 75 0.14 -16.64 -1.43
C ASP A 75 -1.12 -15.92 -0.94
N GLU A 76 -1.69 -16.33 0.20
CA GLU A 76 -2.83 -15.64 0.83
C GLU A 76 -2.42 -14.29 1.42
N VAL A 77 -1.20 -14.19 1.95
CA VAL A 77 -0.65 -12.91 2.40
C VAL A 77 -0.47 -11.96 1.20
N TRP A 78 0.07 -12.45 0.08
CA TRP A 78 0.21 -11.63 -1.13
C TRP A 78 -1.14 -11.21 -1.70
N ASP A 79 -2.15 -12.07 -1.73
CA ASP A 79 -3.51 -11.69 -2.11
C ASP A 79 -4.06 -10.58 -1.20
N ALA A 80 -3.82 -10.66 0.11
CA ALA A 80 -4.24 -9.61 1.04
C ALA A 80 -3.50 -8.28 0.78
N VAL A 81 -2.23 -8.32 0.38
CA VAL A 81 -1.46 -7.12 -0.01
C VAL A 81 -1.99 -6.54 -1.33
N ILE A 82 -2.24 -7.37 -2.33
CA ILE A 82 -2.79 -6.97 -3.63
C ILE A 82 -4.16 -6.32 -3.42
N ASN A 83 -5.09 -7.02 -2.78
CA ASN A 83 -6.44 -6.53 -2.49
C ASN A 83 -6.40 -5.24 -1.68
N GLY A 84 -5.54 -5.15 -0.66
CA GLY A 84 -5.39 -3.95 0.15
C GLY A 84 -4.79 -2.75 -0.59
N SER A 85 -3.99 -3.00 -1.63
CA SER A 85 -3.36 -1.94 -2.43
C SER A 85 -4.22 -1.51 -3.61
N MET A 86 -5.09 -2.40 -4.10
CA MET A 86 -6.07 -2.12 -5.15
C MET A 86 -7.35 -1.45 -4.63
N LYS A 87 -7.67 -1.60 -3.32
CA LYS A 87 -8.70 -0.77 -2.68
C LYS A 87 -8.27 0.69 -2.82
N LYS A 88 -8.95 1.43 -3.70
CA LYS A 88 -8.81 2.87 -3.78
C LYS A 88 -9.03 3.41 -2.37
N ASP A 89 -8.12 4.28 -1.94
CA ASP A 89 -8.22 4.92 -0.63
C ASP A 89 -9.57 5.66 -0.59
N ASP A 90 -10.49 5.23 0.27
CA ASP A 90 -11.84 5.80 0.36
C ASP A 90 -11.77 7.31 0.65
N VAL A 91 -10.71 7.76 1.34
CA VAL A 91 -10.42 9.17 1.57
C VAL A 91 -10.05 9.86 0.25
N LEU A 92 -9.25 9.21 -0.60
CA LEU A 92 -8.86 9.76 -1.90
C LEU A 92 -10.03 9.77 -2.90
N ASN A 93 -10.90 8.75 -2.91
CA ASN A 93 -12.14 8.76 -3.68
C ASN A 93 -13.08 9.89 -3.23
N THR A 94 -13.22 10.06 -1.92
CA THR A 94 -14.01 11.14 -1.31
C THR A 94 -13.45 12.52 -1.68
N LEU A 95 -12.13 12.70 -1.56
CA LEU A 95 -11.44 13.95 -1.93
C LEU A 95 -11.47 14.23 -3.44
N LEU A 96 -11.57 13.21 -4.28
CA LEU A 96 -11.68 13.32 -5.75
C LEU A 96 -13.13 13.36 -6.26
N GLY A 97 -14.13 13.33 -5.37
CA GLY A 97 -15.55 13.37 -5.74
C GLY A 97 -16.06 12.12 -6.47
N LEU A 98 -15.29 11.03 -6.44
CA LEU A 98 -15.69 9.74 -7.01
C LEU A 98 -16.63 9.06 -6.01
N LYS A 99 -17.94 9.28 -6.16
CA LYS A 99 -18.96 8.57 -5.38
C LYS A 99 -18.85 7.06 -5.64
N HIS A 100 -18.88 6.29 -4.56
CA HIS A 100 -19.02 4.83 -4.57
C HIS A 100 -20.32 4.39 -5.22
#